data_AF-A0AAD9V1L9-F1
#
_entry.id   AF-A0AAD9V1L9-F1
#
_cell.length_a   1.000
_cell.length_b   1.000
_cell.length_c   1.000
_cell.angle_alpha   90.00
_cell.angle_beta   90.00
_cell.angle_gamma   90.00
#
_symmetry.space_group_name_H-M   'P 1'
#
loop_
_entity.id
_entity.type
_entity.pdbx_description
1 polymer ?
#
loop_
_entity_poly.entity_id
_entity_poly.type
_entity_poly.pdbx_seq_one_letter_code
_entity_poly.pdbx_strand_id
1 'polypeptide(L)'
;MFWVSMQSRIRKPEETLRELARAIRRLTRQAYPDATLSLRESIAKDQFSEALADPELRWKVHQAKAVTLTEALDTAAEVEAFFSAEKQRSSKPKTLHVSES
;
A
#
# COMPACT_ATOMS: atom_id res chain seq x y z
N MET A 1 -22.77 14.59 -5.83
CA MET A 1 -21.86 13.81 -6.70
C MET A 1 -20.49 14.48 -6.70
N PHE A 2 -19.63 14.22 -5.70
CA PHE A 2 -18.30 14.88 -5.56
C PHE A 2 -17.12 13.88 -5.50
N TRP A 3 -17.39 12.59 -5.65
CA TRP A 3 -16.39 11.50 -5.63
C TRP A 3 -15.70 11.28 -6.99
N VAL A 4 -16.27 11.83 -8.07
CA VAL A 4 -15.86 11.56 -9.46
C VAL A 4 -14.58 12.29 -9.88
N SER A 5 -14.18 13.37 -9.19
CA SER A 5 -12.93 14.08 -9.54
C SER A 5 -11.72 13.72 -8.66
N MET A 6 -11.88 12.87 -7.63
CA MET A 6 -10.76 12.23 -6.94
C MET A 6 -10.35 10.90 -7.59
N GLN A 7 -10.97 10.55 -8.74
CA GLN A 7 -10.76 9.30 -9.44
C GLN A 7 -9.30 9.08 -9.84
N SER A 8 -8.78 7.95 -9.36
CA SER A 8 -7.76 7.14 -10.03
C SER A 8 -6.31 7.60 -9.90
N ARG A 9 -5.86 8.02 -8.70
CA ARG A 9 -4.42 7.96 -8.42
C ARG A 9 -4.04 6.51 -8.13
N ILE A 10 -3.97 5.70 -9.18
CA ILE A 10 -3.40 4.36 -9.13
C ILE A 10 -1.92 4.53 -8.81
N ARG A 11 -1.39 3.75 -7.86
CA ARG A 11 0.04 3.72 -7.55
C ARG A 11 0.84 3.66 -8.86
N LYS A 12 1.65 4.68 -9.11
CA LYS A 12 2.60 4.63 -10.23
C LYS A 12 3.63 3.54 -9.93
N PRO A 13 4.12 2.80 -10.94
CA PRO A 13 5.09 1.70 -10.73
C PRO A 13 6.39 2.15 -10.03
N GLU A 14 6.71 3.45 -10.11
CA GLU A 14 7.90 4.06 -9.51
C GLU A 14 7.63 4.71 -8.14
N GLU A 15 6.38 4.82 -7.70
CA GLU A 15 6.02 5.48 -6.44
C GLU A 15 6.03 4.47 -5.28
N THR A 16 6.73 4.83 -4.20
CA THR A 16 6.75 4.01 -2.98
C THR A 16 5.42 4.10 -2.24
N LEU A 17 5.06 3.05 -1.49
CA LEU A 17 3.86 3.04 -0.64
C LEU A 17 3.82 4.24 0.31
N ARG A 18 5.00 4.66 0.82
CA ARG A 18 5.14 5.80 1.72
C ARG A 18 4.84 7.13 1.04
N GLU A 19 5.30 7.32 -0.20
CA GLU A 19 5.01 8.52 -0.98
C GLU A 19 3.53 8.62 -1.33
N LEU A 20 2.91 7.49 -1.72
CA LEU A 20 1.49 7.41 -1.99
C LEU A 20 0.66 7.80 -0.75
N ALA A 21 0.95 7.23 0.41
CA ALA A 21 0.26 7.57 1.66
C ALA A 21 0.43 9.06 2.02
N ARG A 22 1.64 9.62 1.86
CA ARG A 22 1.90 11.04 2.13
C ARG A 22 1.12 11.96 1.17
N ALA A 23 1.04 11.59 -0.11
CA ALA A 23 0.29 12.32 -1.12
C ALA A 23 -1.21 12.30 -0.80
N ILE A 24 -1.78 11.13 -0.49
CA ILE A 24 -3.19 10.98 -0.12
C ILE A 24 -3.49 11.81 1.13
N ARG A 25 -2.66 11.73 2.18
CA ARG A 25 -2.86 12.54 3.40
C ARG A 25 -2.81 14.04 3.13
N ARG A 26 -2.04 14.50 2.14
CA ARG A 26 -2.02 15.91 1.73
C ARG A 26 -3.31 16.27 0.98
N LEU A 27 -3.74 15.43 0.05
CA LEU A 27 -4.99 15.61 -0.71
C LEU A 27 -6.21 15.63 0.21
N THR A 28 -6.33 14.69 1.15
CA THR A 28 -7.44 14.66 2.10
C THR A 28 -7.46 15.89 3.01
N ARG A 29 -6.30 16.40 3.41
CA ARG A 29 -6.23 17.66 4.18
C ARG A 29 -6.64 18.88 3.39
N GLN A 30 -6.35 18.92 2.09
CA GLN A 30 -6.76 20.01 1.19
C GLN A 30 -8.23 19.93 0.82
N ALA A 31 -8.76 18.71 0.61
CA ALA A 31 -10.16 18.49 0.26
C ALA A 31 -11.09 18.70 1.47
N TYR A 32 -10.63 18.39 2.68
CA TYR A 32 -11.41 18.48 3.91
C TYR A 32 -10.65 19.25 5.00
N PRO A 33 -10.48 20.58 4.86
CA PRO A 33 -9.80 21.40 5.86
C PRO A 33 -10.58 21.49 7.18
N ASP A 34 -11.91 21.36 7.14
CA ASP A 34 -12.79 21.50 8.30
C ASP A 34 -13.20 20.16 8.95
N ALA A 35 -12.86 19.03 8.32
CA ALA A 35 -13.19 17.71 8.86
C ALA A 35 -12.34 17.37 10.09
N THR A 36 -12.86 16.55 10.99
CA THR A 36 -12.08 16.02 12.12
C THR A 36 -10.92 15.14 11.63
N LEU A 37 -9.85 15.05 12.42
CA LEU A 37 -8.68 14.24 12.07
C LEU A 37 -9.07 12.77 11.82
N SER A 38 -9.95 12.21 12.65
CA SER A 38 -10.45 10.84 12.52
C SER A 38 -11.17 10.58 11.18
N LEU A 39 -12.00 11.53 10.75
CA LEU A 39 -12.69 11.43 9.46
C LEU A 39 -11.69 11.51 8.29
N ARG A 40 -10.70 12.41 8.37
CA ARG A 40 -9.65 12.51 7.35
C ARG A 40 -8.80 11.25 7.27
N GLU A 41 -8.43 10.66 8.40
CA GLU A 41 -7.69 9.40 8.44
C GLU A 41 -8.50 8.25 7.84
N SER A 42 -9.80 8.18 8.13
CA SER A 42 -10.70 7.18 7.56
C SER A 42 -10.81 7.30 6.03
N ILE A 43 -11.06 8.51 5.52
CA ILE A 43 -11.13 8.79 4.07
C ILE A 43 -9.77 8.51 3.39
N ALA A 44 -8.67 8.90 4.02
CA ALA A 44 -7.34 8.67 3.48
C ALA A 44 -7.00 7.17 3.43
N LYS A 45 -7.39 6.40 4.43
CA LYS A 45 -7.23 4.94 4.48
C LYS A 45 -8.03 4.27 3.36
N ASP A 46 -9.29 4.65 3.17
CA ASP A 46 -10.12 4.10 2.10
C ASP A 46 -9.51 4.41 0.72
N GLN A 47 -9.10 5.66 0.48
CA GLN A 47 -8.40 6.03 -0.75
C GLN A 47 -7.07 5.29 -0.96
N PHE A 48 -6.30 5.08 0.11
CA PHE A 48 -5.05 4.33 0.01
C PHE A 48 -5.29 2.90 -0.42
N SER A 49 -6.32 2.24 0.14
CA SER A 49 -6.69 0.88 -0.25
C SER A 49 -7.12 0.77 -1.71
N GLU A 50 -7.87 1.76 -2.23
CA GLU A 50 -8.26 1.83 -3.65
C GLU A 50 -7.08 2.14 -4.56
N ALA A 51 -6.12 2.94 -4.11
CA ALA A 51 -4.93 3.32 -4.87
C ALA A 51 -3.90 2.19 -5.02
N LEU A 52 -3.95 1.16 -4.17
CA LEU A 52 -3.11 -0.05 -4.32
C LEU A 52 -3.49 -0.77 -5.62
N ALA A 53 -2.54 -0.87 -6.55
CA ALA A 53 -2.73 -1.54 -7.84
C ALA A 53 -2.80 -3.07 -7.71
N ASP A 54 -2.19 -3.63 -6.65
CA ASP A 54 -2.11 -5.05 -6.40
C ASP A 54 -3.33 -5.53 -5.58
N PRO A 55 -4.19 -6.40 -6.13
CA PRO A 55 -5.36 -6.94 -5.44
C PRO A 55 -5.03 -7.72 -4.16
N GLU A 56 -3.87 -8.38 -4.11
CA GLU A 56 -3.46 -9.19 -2.96
C GLU A 56 -3.02 -8.30 -1.80
N LEU A 57 -2.27 -7.23 -2.11
CA LEU A 57 -1.92 -6.19 -1.13
C LEU A 57 -3.17 -5.50 -0.59
N ARG A 58 -4.13 -5.17 -1.48
CA ARG A 58 -5.41 -4.57 -1.08
C ARG A 58 -6.19 -5.50 -0.14
N TRP A 59 -6.28 -6.78 -0.48
CA TRP A 59 -6.95 -7.78 0.37
C TRP A 59 -6.29 -7.90 1.75
N LYS A 60 -4.96 -7.99 1.81
CA LYS A 60 -4.20 -8.09 3.06
C LYS A 60 -4.41 -6.86 3.95
N VAL A 61 -4.37 -5.66 3.38
CA VAL A 61 -4.62 -4.41 4.12
C VAL A 61 -6.05 -4.36 4.65
N HIS A 62 -7.04 -4.80 3.86
CA HIS A 62 -8.42 -4.92 4.36
C HIS A 62 -8.53 -5.95 5.50
N GLN A 63 -7.85 -7.09 5.39
CA GLN A 63 -7.88 -8.15 6.39
C GLN A 63 -7.24 -7.72 7.72
N ALA A 64 -6.21 -6.87 7.67
CA ALA A 64 -5.55 -6.29 8.85
C ALA A 64 -6.44 -5.33 9.66
N LYS A 65 -7.63 -4.96 9.15
CA LYS A 65 -8.58 -4.03 9.80
C LYS A 65 -7.92 -2.73 10.27
N ALA A 66 -7.00 -2.19 9.45
CA ALA A 66 -6.36 -0.92 9.73
C ALA A 66 -7.43 0.17 9.96
N VAL A 67 -7.31 0.89 11.07
CA VAL A 67 -8.20 2.00 11.44
C VAL A 67 -7.64 3.32 10.92
N THR A 68 -6.31 3.40 10.82
CA THR A 68 -5.60 4.61 10.36
C THR A 68 -4.86 4.37 9.05
N LEU A 69 -4.54 5.46 8.34
CA LEU A 69 -3.72 5.38 7.14
C LEU A 69 -2.33 4.83 7.44
N THR A 70 -1.79 5.13 8.62
CA THR A 70 -0.47 4.68 9.05
C THR A 70 -0.43 3.17 9.24
N GLU A 71 -1.43 2.59 9.90
CA GLU A 71 -1.54 1.13 10.05
C GLU A 71 -1.70 0.41 8.70
N ALA A 72 -2.47 1.00 7.78
CA ALA A 72 -2.63 0.47 6.44
C ALA A 72 -1.30 0.50 5.65
N LEU A 73 -0.52 1.58 5.81
CA LEU A 73 0.80 1.72 5.23
C LEU A 73 1.80 0.70 5.79
N ASP A 74 1.84 0.53 7.12
CA ASP A 74 2.75 -0.41 7.77
C ASP A 74 2.45 -1.84 7.36
N THR A 75 1.16 -2.22 7.33
CA THR A 75 0.72 -3.54 6.84
C THR A 75 1.14 -3.74 5.38
N ALA A 76 0.87 -2.74 4.51
CA ALA A 76 1.23 -2.83 3.10
C ALA A 76 2.75 -2.97 2.91
N ALA A 77 3.55 -2.25 3.70
CA ALA A 77 5.00 -2.30 3.66
C ALA A 77 5.54 -3.66 4.14
N GLU A 78 4.96 -4.24 5.19
CA GLU A 78 5.33 -5.57 5.68
C GLU A 78 5.05 -6.65 4.64
N VAL A 79 3.88 -6.58 4.01
CA VAL A 79 3.48 -7.51 2.94
C VAL A 79 4.40 -7.36 1.72
N GLU A 80 4.70 -6.13 1.29
CA GLU A 80 5.63 -5.87 0.18
C GLU A 80 7.05 -6.38 0.48
N ALA A 81 7.53 -6.21 1.72
CA ALA A 81 8.82 -6.73 2.16
C ALA A 81 8.85 -8.27 2.15
N PHE A 82 7.79 -8.92 2.63
CA PHE A 82 7.65 -10.37 2.62
C PHE A 82 7.70 -10.94 1.19
N PHE A 83 6.90 -10.40 0.28
CA PHE A 83 6.91 -10.84 -1.13
C PHE A 83 8.23 -10.56 -1.83
N SER A 84 8.88 -9.44 -1.52
CA SER A 84 10.21 -9.11 -2.05
C SER A 84 11.28 -10.11 -1.59
N ALA A 85 11.23 -10.53 -0.32
CA ALA A 85 12.12 -11.55 0.23
C ALA A 85 11.86 -12.93 -0.40
N GLU A 86 10.60 -13.34 -0.55
CA GLU A 86 10.24 -14.63 -1.17
C GLU A 86 10.62 -14.71 -2.66
N LYS A 87 10.49 -13.61 -3.41
CA LYS A 87 11.00 -13.51 -4.79
C LYS A 87 12.52 -13.70 -4.86
N GLN A 88 13.27 -13.10 -3.94
CA GLN A 88 14.73 -13.29 -3.86
C GLN A 88 15.12 -14.72 -3.46
N ARG A 89 14.29 -15.38 -2.65
CA ARG A 89 14.51 -16.78 -2.24
C ARG A 89 14.25 -17.76 -3.38
N SER A 90 13.23 -17.49 -4.19
CA SER A 90 12.86 -18.31 -5.36
C SER A 90 13.80 -18.15 -6.56
N SER A 91 14.58 -17.06 -6.59
CA SER A 91 15.52 -16.76 -7.68
C SER A 91 16.97 -17.19 -7.41
N LYS A 92 17.25 -17.81 -6.25
CA LYS A 92 18.52 -18.52 -6.03
C LYS A 92 18.43 -19.90 -6.69
N PRO A 93 19.13 -20.17 -7.81
CA PRO A 93 19.22 -21.53 -8.32
C PRO A 93 19.89 -22.39 -7.26
N LYS A 94 19.25 -23.53 -6.97
CA LYS A 94 19.82 -24.65 -6.22
C LYS A 94 21.12 -25.02 -6.92
N THR A 95 22.25 -24.51 -6.44
CA THR A 95 23.58 -24.98 -6.84
C THR A 95 23.69 -26.36 -6.24
N LEU A 96 23.22 -27.36 -7.00
CA LEU A 96 23.50 -28.76 -6.74
C LEU A 96 25.02 -28.89 -6.84
N HIS A 97 25.67 -28.92 -5.68
CA HIS A 97 27.05 -29.35 -5.59
C HIS A 97 27.04 -30.87 -5.80
N VAL A 98 26.95 -31.28 -7.07
CA VAL A 98 27.39 -32.60 -7.51
C VAL A 98 28.85 -32.44 -7.86
N SER A 99 29.70 -32.70 -6.89
CA SER A 99 31.11 -33.01 -7.10
C SER A 99 31.31 -34.45 -6.66
N GLU A 100 31.01 -35.36 -7.58
CA GLU A 100 31.75 -36.61 -7.72
C GLU A 100 33.22 -36.29 -7.98
N SER A 101 34.13 -36.88 -7.21
CA SER A 101 35.39 -37.53 -7.63
C SER A 101 36.22 -37.92 -6.41
#